data_AF-A8V396-F1
#
_entry.id   AF-A8V396-F1
#
_cell.length_a   1.000
_cell.length_b   1.000
_cell.length_c   1.000
_cell.angle_alpha   90.00
_cell.angle_beta   90.00
_cell.angle_gamma   90.00
#
_symmetry.space_group_name_H-M   'P 1'
#
loop_
_entity.id
_entity.type
_entity.pdbx_description
1 polymer ?
#
loop_
_entity_poly.entity_id
_entity_poly.type
_entity_poly.pdbx_seq_one_letter_code
_entity_poly.pdbx_strand_id
1 'polypeptide(L)'
;MRVPDISFYNTFLKNDRIKENKLLKYTNQLSSGKKILQPSDNAIDSAKSLRLGKIIDDISTYNRNMDQVQAVLETAESTLGNIVNVSQEARVHIIQVLNTGVMDAEDANILRDYFQSVRNYIIKQANVSVGNSRIFGGVNAQIDPFNTQGIYQGQTLETKVPISKGVELNTTFNGIDYLGTIKSGVWNDTNADGNVDITEVSNKIGVVKALDDIIQIIDSGDIYKLHGYLSDMGYSNPNDALVGATESGTLTINYGSYTLNINYDGDTTTPNPSTLSELVNAINTDPTNKYVQAFVFQDKDGVYRLGLVAKNDASIPITVSDSSGALSKRLGSVSSILETFDKGFNGVSAARSRIGTQMSVIEDLKPQ
;
A
#
# COMPACT_ATOMS: atom_id res chain seq x y z
N MET A 1 38.22 45.63 -77.49
CA MET A 1 38.40 44.83 -76.25
C MET A 1 38.76 43.41 -76.65
N ARG A 2 39.97 42.91 -76.32
CA ARG A 2 40.27 41.47 -76.41
C ARG A 2 39.61 40.80 -75.21
N VAL A 3 38.59 39.98 -75.44
CA VAL A 3 38.09 39.08 -74.41
C VAL A 3 39.19 38.04 -74.18
N PRO A 4 39.70 37.83 -72.96
CA PRO A 4 40.77 36.86 -72.75
C PRO A 4 40.23 35.43 -72.90
N ASP A 5 40.71 34.66 -73.89
CA ASP A 5 40.32 33.25 -74.11
C ASP A 5 40.53 32.38 -72.86
N ILE A 6 41.55 32.67 -72.07
CA ILE A 6 41.83 32.01 -70.78
C ILE A 6 40.72 32.28 -69.75
N SER A 7 40.13 33.48 -69.75
CA SER A 7 39.01 33.80 -68.85
C SER A 7 37.74 33.06 -69.25
N PHE A 8 37.52 32.86 -70.56
CA PHE A 8 36.38 32.10 -71.07
C PHE A 8 36.52 30.61 -70.75
N TYR A 9 37.71 30.04 -70.97
CA TYR A 9 38.03 28.65 -70.62
C TYR A 9 37.93 28.38 -69.11
N ASN A 10 38.45 29.28 -68.27
CA ASN A 10 38.32 29.17 -66.81
C ASN A 10 36.86 29.27 -66.33
N THR A 11 36.04 30.09 -66.99
CA THR A 11 34.60 30.18 -66.71
C THR A 11 33.87 28.90 -67.12
N PHE A 12 34.24 28.31 -68.27
CA PHE A 12 33.73 27.03 -68.71
C PHE A 12 34.07 25.90 -67.72
N LEU A 13 35.34 25.75 -67.35
CA LEU A 13 35.78 24.74 -66.37
C LEU A 13 35.11 24.91 -65.01
N LYS A 14 34.92 26.16 -64.55
CA LYS A 14 34.19 26.44 -63.31
C LYS A 14 32.73 25.99 -63.41
N ASN A 15 32.06 26.28 -64.53
CA ASN A 15 30.68 25.86 -64.77
C ASN A 15 30.54 24.34 -64.88
N ASP A 16 31.50 23.67 -65.51
CA ASP A 16 31.53 22.22 -65.66
C ASP A 16 31.67 21.52 -64.30
N ARG A 17 32.64 21.95 -63.49
CA ARG A 17 32.78 21.48 -62.09
C ARG A 17 31.52 21.72 -61.26
N ILE A 18 30.82 22.84 -61.45
CA ILE A 18 29.55 23.12 -60.77
C ILE A 18 28.48 22.11 -61.19
N LYS A 19 28.43 21.72 -62.47
CA LYS A 19 27.47 20.73 -62.99
C LYS A 19 27.79 19.32 -62.49
N GLU A 20 29.06 18.89 -62.52
CA GLU A 20 29.48 17.60 -61.98
C GLU A 20 29.12 17.46 -60.50
N ASN A 21 29.39 18.48 -59.69
CA ASN A 21 29.02 18.48 -58.26
C ASN A 21 27.50 18.40 -58.04
N LYS A 22 26.70 19.10 -58.86
CA LYS A 22 25.23 19.00 -58.81
C LYS A 22 24.75 17.60 -59.20
N LEU A 23 25.35 17.00 -60.24
CA LEU A 23 25.02 15.66 -60.69
C LEU A 23 25.30 14.63 -59.59
N LEU A 24 26.50 14.65 -59.00
CA LEU A 24 26.86 13.80 -57.87
C LEU A 24 25.88 13.95 -56.69
N LYS A 25 25.49 15.18 -56.35
CA LYS A 25 24.51 15.44 -55.29
C LYS A 25 23.15 14.81 -55.61
N TYR A 26 22.63 14.98 -56.83
CA TYR A 26 21.35 14.39 -57.22
C TYR A 26 21.40 12.87 -57.28
N THR A 27 22.51 12.28 -57.75
CA THR A 27 22.71 10.83 -57.73
C THR A 27 22.69 10.28 -56.30
N ASN A 28 23.32 10.98 -55.35
CA ASN A 28 23.29 10.62 -53.93
C ASN A 28 21.88 10.77 -53.31
N GLN A 29 21.13 11.81 -53.68
CA GLN A 29 19.74 11.98 -53.24
C GLN A 29 18.83 10.88 -53.79
N LEU A 30 19.00 10.50 -55.05
CA LEU A 30 18.29 9.38 -55.67
C LEU A 30 18.63 8.05 -55.00
N SER A 31 19.91 7.77 -54.76
CA SER A 31 20.34 6.52 -54.13
C SER A 31 19.87 6.38 -52.67
N SER A 32 19.76 7.49 -51.94
CA SER A 32 19.32 7.50 -50.54
C SER A 32 17.81 7.65 -50.36
N GLY A 33 17.10 8.10 -51.40
CA GLY A 33 15.70 8.53 -51.31
C GLY A 33 15.47 9.79 -50.45
N LYS A 34 16.53 10.42 -49.93
CA LYS A 34 16.43 11.58 -49.03
C LYS A 34 16.77 12.86 -49.77
N LYS A 35 15.88 13.85 -49.66
CA LYS A 35 16.08 15.20 -50.23
C LYS A 35 17.26 15.95 -49.57
N ILE A 36 17.58 15.63 -48.33
CA ILE A 36 18.61 16.30 -47.53
C ILE A 36 19.59 15.24 -47.02
N LEU A 37 20.86 15.40 -47.38
CA LEU A 37 21.93 14.45 -47.04
C LEU A 37 22.86 14.99 -45.95
N GLN A 38 23.13 16.30 -45.99
CA GLN A 38 24.00 16.99 -45.04
C GLN A 38 23.30 18.21 -44.45
N PRO A 39 23.58 18.58 -43.18
CA PRO A 39 23.05 19.81 -42.57
C PRO A 39 23.42 21.08 -43.34
N SER A 40 24.55 21.06 -44.06
CA SER A 40 25.03 22.13 -44.94
C SER A 40 24.15 22.36 -46.18
N ASP A 41 23.36 21.36 -46.62
CA ASP A 41 22.51 21.49 -47.81
C ASP A 41 21.29 22.37 -47.56
N ASN A 42 20.74 22.31 -46.35
CA ASN A 42 19.64 23.17 -45.89
C ASN A 42 19.55 23.08 -44.36
N ALA A 43 20.11 24.05 -43.65
CA ALA A 43 20.15 24.06 -42.20
C ALA A 43 18.76 24.07 -41.56
N ILE A 44 17.79 24.78 -42.18
CA ILE A 44 16.42 24.93 -41.65
C ILE A 44 15.68 23.60 -41.71
N ASP A 45 15.68 22.95 -42.88
CA ASP A 45 14.94 21.70 -43.06
C ASP A 45 15.67 20.52 -42.40
N SER A 46 17.00 20.59 -42.26
CA SER A 46 17.76 19.63 -41.44
C SER A 46 17.41 19.74 -39.96
N ALA A 47 17.30 20.96 -39.42
CA ALA A 47 16.88 21.18 -38.04
C ALA A 47 15.45 20.69 -37.78
N LYS A 48 14.52 20.91 -38.73
CA LYS A 48 13.17 20.34 -38.67
C LYS A 48 13.18 18.82 -38.68
N SER A 49 13.96 18.20 -39.58
CA SER A 49 14.09 16.74 -39.67
C SER A 49 14.63 16.15 -38.37
N LEU A 50 15.67 16.76 -37.78
CA LEU A 50 16.22 16.34 -36.48
C LEU A 50 15.20 16.46 -35.36
N ARG A 51 14.42 17.55 -35.33
CA ARG A 51 13.35 17.73 -34.35
C ARG A 51 12.25 16.68 -34.51
N LEU A 52 11.85 16.37 -35.74
CA LEU A 52 10.87 15.33 -36.03
C LEU A 52 11.41 13.93 -35.67
N GLY A 53 12.69 13.66 -35.94
CA GLY A 53 13.35 12.42 -35.53
C GLY A 53 13.30 12.25 -34.01
N LYS A 54 13.66 13.30 -33.25
CA LYS A 54 13.54 13.29 -31.79
C LYS A 54 12.10 13.04 -31.33
N ILE A 55 11.11 13.67 -31.96
CA ILE A 55 9.69 13.43 -31.65
C ILE A 55 9.30 11.97 -31.90
N ILE A 56 9.78 11.36 -32.99
CA ILE A 56 9.53 9.94 -33.29
C ILE A 56 10.17 9.03 -32.24
N ASP A 57 11.41 9.32 -31.82
CA ASP A 57 12.11 8.56 -30.78
C ASP A 57 11.41 8.67 -29.43
N ASP A 58 10.96 9.88 -29.07
CA ASP A 58 10.17 10.15 -27.86
C ASP A 58 8.85 9.35 -27.91
N ILE A 59 8.11 9.38 -29.04
CA ILE A 59 6.87 8.62 -29.24
C ILE A 59 7.12 7.10 -29.16
N SER A 60 8.22 6.60 -29.73
CA SER A 60 8.56 5.18 -29.65
C SER A 60 8.83 4.75 -28.21
N THR A 61 9.50 5.61 -27.43
CA THR A 61 9.76 5.37 -26.01
C THR A 61 8.45 5.40 -25.20
N TYR A 62 7.58 6.37 -25.46
CA TYR A 62 6.26 6.44 -24.83
C TYR A 62 5.39 5.21 -25.11
N ASN A 63 5.36 4.71 -26.35
CA ASN A 63 4.64 3.48 -26.68
C ASN A 63 5.16 2.26 -25.90
N ARG A 64 6.49 2.10 -25.81
CA ARG A 64 7.09 1.01 -25.01
C ARG A 64 6.75 1.13 -23.53
N ASN A 65 6.79 2.36 -23.01
CA ASN A 65 6.44 2.64 -21.62
C ASN A 65 4.94 2.36 -21.37
N MET A 66 4.05 2.74 -22.30
CA MET A 66 2.62 2.45 -22.22
C MET A 66 2.36 0.94 -22.20
N ASP A 67 2.98 0.16 -23.08
CA ASP A 67 2.81 -1.30 -23.10
C ASP A 67 3.32 -1.95 -21.80
N GLN A 68 4.44 -1.46 -21.26
CA GLN A 68 4.98 -1.94 -19.98
C GLN A 68 4.04 -1.60 -18.82
N VAL A 69 3.59 -0.35 -18.72
CA VAL A 69 2.69 0.09 -17.64
C VAL A 69 1.34 -0.61 -17.76
N GLN A 70 0.82 -0.81 -18.97
CA GLN A 70 -0.41 -1.56 -19.21
C GLN A 70 -0.32 -2.98 -18.66
N ALA A 71 0.75 -3.72 -18.98
CA ALA A 71 0.94 -5.08 -18.46
C ALA A 71 1.01 -5.13 -16.91
N VAL A 72 1.65 -4.13 -16.29
CA VAL A 72 1.72 -3.99 -14.83
C VAL A 72 0.34 -3.69 -14.24
N LEU A 73 -0.40 -2.73 -14.81
CA LEU A 73 -1.72 -2.34 -14.34
C LEU A 73 -2.74 -3.47 -14.49
N GLU A 74 -2.72 -4.21 -15.60
CA GLU A 74 -3.58 -5.37 -15.83
C GLU A 74 -3.32 -6.47 -14.79
N THR A 75 -2.04 -6.74 -14.50
CA THR A 75 -1.66 -7.72 -13.47
C THR A 75 -2.09 -7.25 -12.08
N ALA A 76 -1.88 -5.97 -11.76
CA ALA A 76 -2.28 -5.39 -10.49
C ALA A 76 -3.82 -5.41 -10.32
N GLU A 77 -4.57 -5.03 -11.35
CA GLU A 77 -6.04 -5.04 -11.35
C GLU A 77 -6.60 -6.44 -11.17
N SER A 78 -6.06 -7.43 -11.90
CA SER A 78 -6.45 -8.83 -11.74
C SER A 78 -6.15 -9.32 -10.32
N THR A 79 -4.98 -8.97 -9.78
CA THR A 79 -4.56 -9.36 -8.43
C THR A 79 -5.47 -8.76 -7.36
N LEU A 80 -5.75 -7.45 -7.42
CA LEU A 80 -6.65 -6.77 -6.49
C LEU A 80 -8.09 -7.30 -6.63
N GLY A 81 -8.55 -7.56 -7.85
CA GLY A 81 -9.85 -8.18 -8.11
C GLY A 81 -9.98 -9.55 -7.44
N ASN A 82 -8.95 -10.40 -7.55
CA ASN A 82 -8.92 -11.70 -6.87
C ASN A 82 -8.95 -11.56 -5.34
N ILE A 83 -8.18 -10.61 -4.78
CA ILE A 83 -8.19 -10.32 -3.34
C ILE A 83 -9.58 -9.86 -2.89
N VAL A 84 -10.24 -8.97 -3.65
CA VAL A 84 -11.60 -8.49 -3.37
C VAL A 84 -12.60 -9.64 -3.34
N ASN A 85 -12.58 -10.51 -4.35
CA ASN A 85 -13.51 -11.65 -4.43
C ASN A 85 -13.34 -12.62 -3.25
N VAL A 86 -12.10 -13.02 -2.98
CA VAL A 86 -11.80 -13.93 -1.87
C VAL A 86 -12.13 -13.28 -0.52
N SER A 87 -11.91 -11.97 -0.38
CA SER A 87 -12.31 -11.23 0.81
C SER A 87 -13.84 -11.21 0.98
N GLN A 88 -14.62 -11.02 -0.08
CA GLN A 88 -16.08 -11.07 0.01
C GLN A 88 -16.57 -12.43 0.52
N GLU A 89 -16.02 -13.53 0.02
CA GLU A 89 -16.33 -14.88 0.52
C GLU A 89 -15.93 -15.04 1.99
N ALA A 90 -14.71 -14.63 2.34
CA ALA A 90 -14.25 -14.66 3.72
C ALA A 90 -15.17 -13.87 4.64
N ARG A 91 -15.64 -12.69 4.24
CA ARG A 91 -16.57 -11.85 5.02
C ARG A 91 -17.87 -12.58 5.36
N VAL A 92 -18.42 -13.36 4.43
CA VAL A 92 -19.63 -14.17 4.68
C VAL A 92 -19.36 -15.21 5.76
N HIS A 93 -18.23 -15.91 5.68
CA HIS A 93 -17.83 -16.88 6.70
C HIS A 93 -17.52 -16.23 8.05
N ILE A 94 -16.91 -15.04 8.07
CA ILE A 94 -16.68 -14.27 9.30
C ILE A 94 -18.02 -13.93 9.96
N ILE A 95 -19.00 -13.43 9.20
CA ILE A 95 -20.34 -13.13 9.71
C ILE A 95 -21.04 -14.38 10.22
N GLN A 96 -20.86 -15.53 9.56
CA GLN A 96 -21.40 -16.81 10.02
C GLN A 96 -20.81 -17.21 11.38
N VAL A 97 -19.48 -17.08 11.54
CA VAL A 97 -18.77 -17.33 12.79
C VAL A 97 -19.20 -16.38 13.91
N LEU A 98 -19.50 -15.12 13.57
CA LEU A 98 -19.98 -14.13 14.53
C LEU A 98 -21.45 -14.33 14.92
N ASN A 99 -22.29 -14.94 14.09
CA ASN A 99 -23.71 -15.08 14.37
C ASN A 99 -24.09 -16.36 15.14
N THR A 100 -23.15 -17.28 15.40
CA THR A 100 -23.47 -18.57 16.02
C THR A 100 -23.07 -18.62 17.51
N GLY A 101 -24.08 -18.64 18.38
CA GLY A 101 -23.89 -18.78 19.84
C GLY A 101 -23.56 -20.21 20.31
N VAL A 102 -23.46 -21.19 19.41
CA VAL A 102 -23.12 -22.60 19.71
C VAL A 102 -22.43 -23.22 18.47
N MET A 103 -21.31 -22.65 18.05
CA MET A 103 -20.46 -23.33 17.05
C MET A 103 -19.74 -24.49 17.75
N ASP A 104 -19.82 -25.70 17.19
CA ASP A 104 -19.04 -26.83 17.71
C ASP A 104 -17.55 -26.57 17.47
N ALA A 105 -16.69 -27.12 18.33
CA ALA A 105 -15.25 -26.96 18.22
C ALA A 105 -14.73 -27.49 16.86
N GLU A 106 -15.38 -28.51 16.31
CA GLU A 106 -15.06 -29.07 15.00
C GLU A 106 -15.39 -28.10 13.85
N ASP A 107 -16.57 -27.48 13.86
CA ASP A 107 -16.97 -26.48 12.86
C ASP A 107 -16.05 -25.24 12.91
N ALA A 108 -15.65 -24.84 14.11
CA ALA A 108 -14.69 -23.76 14.32
C ALA A 108 -13.32 -24.09 13.70
N ASN A 109 -12.83 -25.32 13.86
CA ASN A 109 -11.56 -25.78 13.27
C ASN A 109 -11.61 -25.82 11.74
N ILE A 110 -12.73 -26.22 11.14
CA ILE A 110 -12.90 -26.21 9.68
C ILE A 110 -12.83 -24.77 9.14
N LEU A 111 -13.51 -23.84 9.80
CA LEU A 111 -13.50 -22.42 9.41
C LEU A 111 -12.12 -21.79 9.63
N ARG A 112 -11.40 -22.18 10.68
CA ARG A 112 -10.00 -21.80 10.90
C ARG A 112 -9.12 -22.18 9.70
N ASP A 113 -9.19 -23.42 9.23
CA ASP A 113 -8.38 -23.90 8.11
C ASP A 113 -8.70 -23.18 6.80
N TYR A 114 -9.98 -22.87 6.60
CA TYR A 114 -10.43 -22.02 5.50
C TYR A 114 -9.82 -20.61 5.60
N PHE A 115 -9.92 -19.95 6.76
CA PHE A 115 -9.36 -18.60 6.96
C PHE A 115 -7.84 -18.59 6.80
N GLN A 116 -7.13 -19.63 7.27
CA GLN A 116 -5.69 -19.77 7.07
C GLN A 116 -5.34 -19.90 5.58
N SER A 117 -6.13 -20.63 4.82
CA SER A 117 -5.95 -20.78 3.38
C SER A 117 -6.18 -19.47 2.64
N VAL A 118 -7.26 -18.75 2.97
CA VAL A 118 -7.56 -17.42 2.43
C VAL A 118 -6.44 -16.42 2.74
N ARG A 119 -6.01 -16.38 4.01
CA ARG A 119 -4.92 -15.53 4.47
C ARG A 119 -3.64 -15.76 3.65
N ASN A 120 -3.22 -17.01 3.51
CA ASN A 120 -2.02 -17.37 2.76
C ASN A 120 -2.16 -17.02 1.26
N TYR A 121 -3.36 -17.17 0.70
CA TYR A 121 -3.65 -16.76 -0.67
C TYR A 121 -3.50 -15.24 -0.84
N ILE A 122 -4.07 -14.44 0.04
CA ILE A 122 -3.97 -12.96 -0.01
C ILE A 122 -2.51 -12.51 0.10
N ILE A 123 -1.73 -13.08 1.03
CA ILE A 123 -0.29 -12.76 1.16
C ILE A 123 0.47 -13.13 -0.12
N LYS A 124 0.17 -14.29 -0.72
CA LYS A 124 0.77 -14.71 -1.99
C LYS A 124 0.45 -13.74 -3.13
N GLN A 125 -0.79 -13.28 -3.20
CA GLN A 125 -1.22 -12.29 -4.20
C GLN A 125 -0.59 -10.92 -3.96
N ALA A 126 -0.48 -10.50 -2.70
CA ALA A 126 0.22 -9.27 -2.33
C ALA A 126 1.71 -9.27 -2.73
N ASN A 127 2.30 -10.46 -2.84
CA ASN A 127 3.68 -10.71 -3.26
C ASN A 127 3.83 -11.01 -4.76
N VAL A 128 2.86 -10.67 -5.61
CA VAL A 128 2.93 -10.91 -7.07
C VAL A 128 4.08 -10.14 -7.75
N SER A 129 4.68 -10.75 -8.76
CA SER A 129 5.79 -10.18 -9.56
C SER A 129 5.43 -10.05 -11.03
N VAL A 130 5.89 -8.98 -11.67
CA VAL A 130 5.95 -8.83 -13.13
C VAL A 130 7.42 -8.77 -13.52
N GLY A 131 7.89 -9.79 -14.24
CA GLY A 131 9.31 -9.98 -14.52
C GLY A 131 10.11 -10.18 -13.22
N ASN A 132 11.13 -9.35 -13.00
CA ASN A 132 11.98 -9.39 -11.80
C ASN A 132 11.53 -8.42 -10.69
N SER A 133 10.38 -7.76 -10.86
CA SER A 133 9.93 -6.67 -9.99
C SER A 133 8.61 -7.02 -9.29
N ARG A 134 8.55 -6.82 -7.98
CA ARG A 134 7.32 -6.95 -7.18
C ARG A 134 6.47 -5.69 -7.31
N ILE A 135 5.21 -5.88 -7.69
CA ILE A 135 4.32 -4.79 -8.09
C ILE A 135 3.97 -3.88 -6.89
N PHE A 136 3.81 -4.47 -5.71
CA PHE A 136 3.37 -3.77 -4.49
C PHE A 136 4.53 -3.40 -3.53
N GLY A 137 5.79 -3.45 -3.97
CA GLY A 137 6.96 -3.17 -3.12
C GLY A 137 7.50 -1.74 -3.16
N GLY A 138 6.87 -0.85 -3.92
CA GLY A 138 7.41 0.48 -4.21
C GLY A 138 8.79 0.38 -4.89
N VAL A 139 9.74 1.23 -4.47
CA VAL A 139 11.12 1.25 -4.98
C VAL A 139 11.89 -0.04 -4.64
N ASN A 140 11.59 -0.68 -3.51
CA ASN A 140 12.20 -1.94 -3.10
C ASN A 140 11.52 -3.15 -3.74
N ALA A 141 11.45 -3.17 -5.07
CA ALA A 141 10.73 -4.19 -5.82
C ALA A 141 11.50 -5.53 -5.99
N GLN A 142 12.72 -5.63 -5.44
CA GLN A 142 13.55 -6.85 -5.48
C GLN A 142 13.33 -7.78 -4.28
N ILE A 143 12.63 -7.31 -3.24
CA ILE A 143 12.27 -8.10 -2.05
C ILE A 143 10.77 -8.34 -2.01
N ASP A 144 10.36 -9.40 -1.32
CA ASP A 144 8.95 -9.68 -1.07
C ASP A 144 8.36 -8.53 -0.24
N PRO A 145 7.33 -7.82 -0.75
CA PRO A 145 6.77 -6.66 -0.06
C PRO A 145 6.08 -7.00 1.26
N PHE A 146 5.59 -8.23 1.40
CA PHE A 146 4.96 -8.73 2.62
C PHE A 146 5.66 -9.98 3.12
N ASN A 147 5.93 -10.01 4.43
CA ASN A 147 6.45 -11.20 5.08
C ASN A 147 5.37 -12.27 5.27
N THR A 148 5.74 -13.42 5.85
CA THR A 148 4.81 -14.53 6.16
C THR A 148 3.69 -14.16 7.14
N GLN A 149 3.85 -13.04 7.85
CA GLN A 149 2.85 -12.45 8.76
C GLN A 149 1.97 -11.37 8.08
N GLY A 150 2.18 -11.08 6.80
CA GLY A 150 1.45 -10.03 6.09
C GLY A 150 1.83 -8.61 6.51
N ILE A 151 2.98 -8.43 7.17
CA ILE A 151 3.56 -7.13 7.54
C ILE A 151 4.34 -6.60 6.33
N TYR A 152 4.13 -5.33 6.02
CA TYR A 152 4.79 -4.64 4.93
C TYR A 152 6.27 -4.37 5.23
N GLN A 153 7.13 -4.79 4.31
CA GLN A 153 8.59 -4.58 4.34
C GLN A 153 9.08 -3.77 3.13
N GLY A 154 8.17 -3.35 2.24
CA GLY A 154 8.48 -2.53 1.09
C GLY A 154 8.73 -1.04 1.44
N GLN A 155 8.93 -0.23 0.41
CA GLN A 155 9.06 1.23 0.58
C GLN A 155 7.78 1.94 0.16
N THR A 156 7.53 3.13 0.73
CA THR A 156 6.38 3.98 0.39
C THR A 156 6.56 4.73 -0.92
N LEU A 157 7.80 4.86 -1.41
CA LEU A 157 8.10 5.55 -2.65
C LEU A 157 7.74 4.69 -3.86
N GLU A 158 7.08 5.30 -4.83
CA GLU A 158 6.60 4.66 -6.06
C GLU A 158 7.48 5.04 -7.25
N THR A 159 7.75 4.08 -8.14
CA THR A 159 8.46 4.31 -9.39
C THR A 159 7.48 4.75 -10.47
N LYS A 160 7.78 5.85 -11.17
CA LYS A 160 6.97 6.41 -12.25
C LYS A 160 7.72 6.42 -13.58
N VAL A 161 6.98 6.29 -14.67
CA VAL A 161 7.51 6.30 -16.04
C VAL A 161 6.67 7.25 -16.91
N PRO A 162 7.30 8.11 -17.73
CA PRO A 162 6.57 9.00 -18.62
C PRO A 162 5.96 8.21 -19.78
N ILE A 163 4.65 8.35 -19.96
CA ILE A 163 3.88 7.71 -21.06
C ILE A 163 3.43 8.72 -22.12
N SER A 164 3.52 10.02 -21.81
CA SER A 164 3.31 11.11 -22.76
C SER A 164 3.99 12.37 -22.22
N LYS A 165 3.99 13.44 -23.01
CA LYS A 165 4.55 14.73 -22.60
C LYS A 165 3.78 15.29 -21.40
N GLY A 166 4.36 15.18 -20.20
CA GLY A 166 3.78 15.67 -18.95
C GLY A 166 2.81 14.70 -18.27
N VAL A 167 2.72 13.45 -18.73
CA VAL A 167 1.93 12.38 -18.09
C VAL A 167 2.86 11.25 -17.69
N GLU A 168 2.95 11.00 -16.39
CA GLU A 168 3.72 9.93 -15.79
C GLU A 168 2.78 8.97 -15.06
N LEU A 169 2.99 7.67 -15.27
CA LEU A 169 2.23 6.63 -14.59
C LEU A 169 3.14 5.75 -13.75
N ASN A 170 2.55 5.15 -12.73
CA ASN A 170 3.25 4.30 -11.79
C ASN A 170 3.52 2.92 -12.42
N THR A 171 4.73 2.40 -12.23
CA THR A 171 5.09 1.00 -12.56
C THR A 171 5.26 0.12 -11.33
N THR A 172 5.28 0.71 -10.14
CA THR A 172 5.26 0.02 -8.84
C THR A 172 4.35 0.81 -7.91
N PHE A 173 3.58 0.12 -7.09
CA PHE A 173 2.64 0.72 -6.16
C PHE A 173 3.11 0.56 -4.72
N ASN A 174 2.72 1.50 -3.87
CA ASN A 174 2.91 1.38 -2.44
C ASN A 174 1.94 0.34 -1.86
N GLY A 175 2.45 -0.79 -1.38
CA GLY A 175 1.63 -1.86 -0.79
C GLY A 175 0.86 -1.43 0.45
N ILE A 176 1.29 -0.39 1.18
CA ILE A 176 0.55 0.13 2.35
C ILE A 176 -0.83 0.68 1.94
N ASP A 177 -0.84 1.50 0.89
CA ASP A 177 -2.03 2.19 0.40
C ASP A 177 -2.87 1.25 -0.48
N TYR A 178 -2.23 0.50 -1.38
CA TYR A 178 -2.93 -0.30 -2.37
C TYR A 178 -3.56 -1.59 -1.83
N LEU A 179 -3.05 -2.13 -0.71
CA LEU A 179 -3.61 -3.33 -0.09
C LEU A 179 -4.41 -3.05 1.18
N GLY A 180 -4.76 -1.78 1.42
CA GLY A 180 -5.57 -1.40 2.59
C GLY A 180 -4.92 -1.87 3.89
N THR A 181 -3.63 -1.59 4.05
CA THR A 181 -2.95 -1.96 5.29
C THR A 181 -3.46 -1.09 6.43
N ILE A 182 -3.42 -1.67 7.62
CA ILE A 182 -3.78 -1.02 8.86
C ILE A 182 -2.60 -1.12 9.81
N LYS A 183 -2.57 -0.16 10.74
CA LYS A 183 -1.59 -0.13 11.81
C LYS A 183 -1.75 -1.40 12.65
N SER A 184 -0.67 -2.17 12.76
CA SER A 184 -0.67 -3.47 13.40
C SER A 184 0.76 -3.83 13.78
N GLY A 185 1.04 -3.88 15.08
CA GLY A 185 2.35 -4.25 15.62
C GLY A 185 2.65 -3.57 16.95
N VAL A 186 3.90 -3.70 17.38
CA VAL A 186 4.42 -2.96 18.55
C VAL A 186 4.66 -1.51 18.13
N TRP A 187 4.24 -0.56 18.97
CA TRP A 187 4.65 0.83 18.79
C TRP A 187 6.14 0.96 19.15
N ASN A 188 6.97 1.35 18.18
CA ASN A 188 8.41 1.47 18.38
C ASN A 188 8.74 2.94 18.67
N ASP A 189 9.16 3.24 19.89
CA ASP A 189 9.71 4.54 20.27
C ASP A 189 11.19 4.59 19.89
N THR A 190 11.51 4.74 18.61
CA THR A 190 12.89 5.06 18.27
C THR A 190 12.97 6.56 18.07
N ASN A 191 13.35 7.28 19.14
CA ASN A 191 14.41 8.28 19.11
C ASN A 191 14.78 8.73 20.54
N ALA A 192 16.09 8.87 20.79
CA ALA A 192 16.67 9.28 22.08
C ALA A 192 16.30 10.71 22.55
N ASP A 193 15.48 11.43 21.78
CA ASP A 193 15.10 12.84 22.00
C ASP A 193 13.63 13.03 22.39
N GLY A 194 12.87 11.96 22.64
CA GLY A 194 11.49 12.05 23.18
C GLY A 194 10.45 12.61 22.21
N ASN A 195 10.72 12.60 20.90
CA ASN A 195 9.72 12.92 19.87
C ASN A 195 9.16 11.63 19.28
N VAL A 196 7.83 11.47 19.38
CA VAL A 196 7.03 10.39 18.79
C VAL A 196 7.17 10.43 17.27
N ASP A 197 8.05 9.60 16.70
CA ASP A 197 8.09 9.43 15.25
C ASP A 197 6.97 8.48 14.82
N ILE A 198 5.96 9.05 14.18
CA ILE A 198 4.74 8.35 13.73
C ILE A 198 5.02 7.44 12.52
N THR A 199 6.26 7.41 12.02
CA THR A 199 6.66 6.61 10.84
C THR A 199 7.16 5.20 11.15
N GLU A 200 7.46 4.85 12.41
CA GLU A 200 7.84 3.47 12.81
C GLU A 200 6.62 2.61 13.20
N VAL A 201 5.55 2.68 12.42
CA VAL A 201 4.36 1.86 12.63
C VAL A 201 4.39 0.66 11.69
N SER A 202 4.37 -0.55 12.25
CA SER A 202 4.18 -1.78 11.47
C SER A 202 2.80 -1.76 10.82
N ASN A 203 2.73 -2.05 9.52
CA ASN A 203 1.50 -2.05 8.74
C ASN A 203 1.23 -3.46 8.22
N LYS A 204 0.05 -4.01 8.55
CA LYS A 204 -0.40 -5.35 8.12
C LYS A 204 -1.59 -5.21 7.19
N ILE A 205 -1.74 -6.09 6.22
CA ILE A 205 -2.92 -6.10 5.33
C ILE A 205 -4.18 -6.23 6.20
N GLY A 206 -5.13 -5.30 6.10
CA GLY A 206 -6.26 -5.24 7.06
C GLY A 206 -7.12 -6.50 7.08
N VAL A 207 -7.35 -7.08 5.90
CA VAL A 207 -8.04 -8.37 5.76
C VAL A 207 -7.25 -9.51 6.44
N VAL A 208 -5.92 -9.54 6.27
CA VAL A 208 -5.06 -10.57 6.88
C VAL A 208 -5.04 -10.44 8.40
N LYS A 209 -5.00 -9.21 8.94
CA LYS A 209 -5.08 -8.98 10.39
C LYS A 209 -6.38 -9.51 10.97
N ALA A 210 -7.52 -9.13 10.37
CA ALA A 210 -8.82 -9.61 10.84
C ALA A 210 -8.92 -11.15 10.79
N LEU A 211 -8.39 -11.78 9.75
CA LEU A 211 -8.35 -13.25 9.65
C LEU A 211 -7.44 -13.88 10.71
N ASP A 212 -6.26 -13.31 10.97
CA ASP A 212 -5.35 -13.78 12.01
C ASP A 212 -5.98 -13.67 13.40
N ASP A 213 -6.63 -12.54 13.70
CA ASP A 213 -7.34 -12.31 14.95
C ASP A 213 -8.43 -13.38 15.16
N ILE A 214 -9.22 -13.71 14.12
CA ILE A 214 -10.25 -14.76 14.18
C ILE A 214 -9.64 -16.14 14.41
N ILE A 215 -8.64 -16.51 13.62
CA ILE A 215 -7.98 -17.81 13.73
C ILE A 215 -7.46 -18.02 15.15
N GLN A 216 -6.87 -16.99 15.74
CA GLN A 216 -6.30 -17.12 17.07
C GLN A 216 -7.34 -17.14 18.19
N ILE A 217 -8.45 -16.41 18.03
CA ILE A 217 -9.56 -16.53 18.99
C ILE A 217 -10.14 -17.95 18.94
N ILE A 218 -10.28 -18.54 17.74
CA ILE A 218 -10.70 -19.93 17.59
C ILE A 218 -9.69 -20.89 18.26
N ASP A 219 -8.39 -20.71 18.02
CA ASP A 219 -7.33 -21.53 18.63
C ASP A 219 -7.30 -21.40 20.17
N SER A 220 -7.70 -20.25 20.72
CA SER A 220 -7.78 -20.01 22.17
C SER A 220 -8.96 -20.69 22.86
N GLY A 221 -9.95 -21.18 22.08
CA GLY A 221 -11.16 -21.83 22.59
C GLY A 221 -12.21 -20.88 23.18
N ASP A 222 -11.90 -19.59 23.31
CA ASP A 222 -12.79 -18.57 23.87
C ASP A 222 -13.60 -17.87 22.77
N ILE A 223 -14.52 -18.60 22.14
CA ILE A 223 -15.30 -18.14 20.97
C ILE A 223 -16.04 -16.81 21.23
N TYR A 224 -16.46 -16.56 22.47
CA TYR A 224 -17.13 -15.31 22.86
C TYR A 224 -16.26 -14.05 22.65
N LYS A 225 -14.94 -14.19 22.53
CA LYS A 225 -14.01 -13.07 22.27
C LYS A 225 -14.06 -12.60 20.81
N LEU A 226 -14.71 -13.32 19.90
CA LEU A 226 -14.85 -12.92 18.49
C LEU A 226 -15.64 -11.62 18.31
N HIS A 227 -16.58 -11.35 19.21
CA HIS A 227 -17.31 -10.06 19.27
C HIS A 227 -16.50 -8.96 19.97
N GLY A 228 -15.29 -9.27 20.40
CA GLY A 228 -14.40 -8.35 21.07
C GLY A 228 -13.93 -7.24 20.14
N TYR A 229 -13.74 -6.08 20.73
CA TYR A 229 -13.01 -4.98 20.13
C TYR A 229 -11.54 -5.09 20.53
N LEU A 230 -10.66 -5.05 19.54
CA LEU A 230 -9.22 -5.22 19.73
C LEU A 230 -8.52 -3.90 19.47
N SER A 231 -7.46 -3.62 20.23
CA SER A 231 -6.59 -2.48 19.99
C SER A 231 -5.77 -2.68 18.72
N ASP A 232 -5.59 -1.62 17.93
CA ASP A 232 -4.88 -1.70 16.67
C ASP A 232 -3.38 -2.00 16.84
N MET A 233 -2.81 -1.49 17.94
CA MET A 233 -1.41 -1.63 18.33
C MET A 233 -1.29 -2.23 19.73
N GLY A 234 -0.08 -2.65 20.09
CA GLY A 234 0.17 -3.32 21.37
C GLY A 234 1.63 -3.33 21.82
N TYR A 235 1.92 -4.21 22.77
CA TYR A 235 3.20 -4.31 23.48
C TYR A 235 3.91 -5.63 23.20
N SER A 236 5.21 -5.69 23.49
CA SER A 236 5.99 -6.93 23.35
C SER A 236 5.75 -7.89 24.51
N ASN A 237 5.39 -7.36 25.69
CA ASN A 237 5.07 -8.11 26.89
C ASN A 237 3.87 -7.50 27.63
N PRO A 238 3.00 -8.30 28.28
CA PRO A 238 1.89 -7.77 29.08
C PRO A 238 2.32 -6.90 30.28
N ASN A 239 3.58 -7.03 30.71
CA ASN A 239 4.17 -6.27 31.81
C ASN A 239 4.99 -5.06 31.33
N ASP A 240 4.99 -4.75 30.03
CA ASP A 240 5.64 -3.54 29.54
C ASP A 240 4.93 -2.29 30.07
N ALA A 241 5.70 -1.22 30.24
CA ALA A 241 5.19 0.07 30.68
C ALA A 241 4.13 0.60 29.70
N LEU A 242 2.96 0.94 30.24
CA LEU A 242 1.79 1.33 29.48
C LEU A 242 1.98 2.68 28.77
N VAL A 243 2.67 3.63 29.41
CA VAL A 243 3.02 4.95 28.86
C VAL A 243 4.41 5.38 29.34
N GLY A 244 4.94 6.49 28.82
CA GLY A 244 6.21 7.03 29.32
C GLY A 244 6.15 7.36 30.82
N ALA A 245 7.30 7.34 31.52
CA ALA A 245 7.37 7.48 32.98
C ALA A 245 6.76 8.79 33.55
N THR A 246 6.56 9.82 32.71
CA THR A 246 5.95 11.10 33.09
C THR A 246 4.55 11.31 32.49
N GLU A 247 4.04 10.33 31.75
CA GLU A 247 2.75 10.39 31.08
C GLU A 247 1.67 9.77 31.98
N SER A 248 0.52 10.41 32.06
CA SER A 248 -0.65 9.94 32.79
C SER A 248 -1.92 10.37 32.06
N GLY A 249 -3.01 9.61 32.20
CA GLY A 249 -4.27 9.96 31.57
C GLY A 249 -5.45 9.17 32.10
N THR A 250 -6.61 9.39 31.50
CA THR A 250 -7.84 8.66 31.81
C THR A 250 -8.34 7.96 30.57
N LEU A 251 -8.35 6.64 30.63
CA LEU A 251 -8.99 5.79 29.64
C LEU A 251 -10.50 5.79 29.87
N THR A 252 -11.23 6.33 28.91
CA THR A 252 -12.69 6.37 28.89
C THR A 252 -13.21 5.28 27.95
N ILE A 253 -13.91 4.29 28.51
CA ILE A 253 -14.54 3.21 27.76
C ILE A 253 -16.05 3.48 27.75
N ASN A 254 -16.61 3.75 26.57
CA ASN A 254 -18.04 3.92 26.39
C ASN A 254 -18.68 2.65 25.85
N TYR A 255 -19.78 2.25 26.48
CA TYR A 255 -20.64 1.16 26.06
C TYR A 255 -22.09 1.67 26.04
N GLY A 256 -22.59 2.04 24.87
CA GLY A 256 -23.91 2.68 24.73
C GLY A 256 -23.99 3.99 25.53
N SER A 257 -24.85 4.05 26.55
CA SER A 257 -24.97 5.20 27.47
C SER A 257 -24.13 5.08 28.73
N TYR A 258 -23.39 3.98 28.90
CA TYR A 258 -22.52 3.75 30.05
C TYR A 258 -21.08 4.17 29.73
N THR A 259 -20.43 4.82 30.68
CA THR A 259 -19.04 5.28 30.57
C THR A 259 -18.26 4.77 31.78
N LEU A 260 -17.12 4.13 31.51
CA LEU A 260 -16.15 3.68 32.49
C LEU A 260 -14.87 4.49 32.34
N ASN A 261 -14.39 5.08 33.44
CA ASN A 261 -13.18 5.90 33.44
C ASN A 261 -12.12 5.23 34.30
N ILE A 262 -11.01 4.84 33.69
CA ILE A 262 -9.86 4.25 34.37
C ILE A 262 -8.68 5.22 34.24
N ASN A 263 -8.18 5.71 35.38
CA ASN A 263 -6.94 6.48 35.39
C ASN A 263 -5.76 5.54 35.23
N TYR A 264 -4.74 5.96 34.49
CA TYR A 264 -3.49 5.23 34.29
C TYR A 264 -2.31 6.20 34.37
N ASP A 265 -1.13 5.68 34.70
CA ASP A 265 0.12 6.44 34.63
C ASP A 265 1.33 5.54 34.33
N GLY A 266 2.45 6.17 34.00
CA GLY A 266 3.74 5.48 33.86
C GLY A 266 4.52 5.37 35.16
N ASP A 267 3.95 5.77 36.30
CA ASP A 267 4.63 5.83 37.59
C ASP A 267 4.21 4.64 38.47
N THR A 268 5.09 3.64 38.55
CA THR A 268 4.91 2.43 39.37
C THR A 268 4.73 2.67 40.87
N THR A 269 4.87 3.92 41.35
CA THR A 269 4.69 4.27 42.78
C THR A 269 3.28 4.69 43.14
N THR A 270 2.39 4.88 42.16
CA THR A 270 0.98 5.24 42.37
C THR A 270 0.09 3.99 42.39
N PRO A 271 -1.17 4.08 42.86
CA PRO A 271 -2.12 2.97 42.80
C PRO A 271 -2.77 2.80 41.40
N ASN A 272 -2.34 3.56 40.39
CA ASN A 272 -2.90 3.48 39.06
C ASN A 272 -2.23 2.35 38.24
N PRO A 273 -2.95 1.74 37.28
CA PRO A 273 -2.38 0.75 36.38
C PRO A 273 -1.23 1.32 35.55
N SER A 274 -0.06 0.67 35.67
CA SER A 274 1.18 1.05 34.99
C SER A 274 1.60 0.07 33.88
N THR A 275 1.00 -1.12 33.86
CA THR A 275 1.19 -2.16 32.83
C THR A 275 -0.12 -2.54 32.15
N LEU A 276 -0.03 -3.20 30.98
CA LEU A 276 -1.22 -3.68 30.27
C LEU A 276 -2.02 -4.69 31.11
N SER A 277 -1.33 -5.58 31.83
CA SER A 277 -2.01 -6.55 32.70
C SER A 277 -2.71 -5.86 33.89
N GLU A 278 -2.09 -4.83 34.47
CA GLU A 278 -2.71 -4.05 35.55
C GLU A 278 -3.91 -3.26 35.06
N LEU A 279 -3.84 -2.69 33.85
CA LEU A 279 -4.96 -1.99 33.23
C LEU A 279 -6.14 -2.93 33.02
N VAL A 280 -5.88 -4.13 32.49
CA VAL A 280 -6.92 -5.16 32.29
C VAL A 280 -7.55 -5.56 33.63
N ASN A 281 -6.74 -5.75 34.67
CA ASN A 281 -7.23 -6.05 36.01
C ASN A 281 -8.06 -4.89 36.58
N ALA A 282 -7.58 -3.66 36.48
CA ALA A 282 -8.28 -2.46 36.94
C ALA A 282 -9.65 -2.35 36.27
N ILE A 283 -9.73 -2.53 34.94
CA ILE A 283 -11.01 -2.54 34.21
C ILE A 283 -11.93 -3.62 34.75
N ASN A 284 -11.45 -4.85 34.93
CA ASN A 284 -12.29 -5.98 35.33
C ASN A 284 -12.75 -5.92 36.79
N THR A 285 -11.96 -5.31 37.67
CA THR A 285 -12.25 -5.20 39.11
C THR A 285 -12.97 -3.91 39.51
N ASP A 286 -13.13 -2.95 38.59
CA ASP A 286 -13.81 -1.70 38.89
C ASP A 286 -15.26 -1.96 39.34
N PRO A 287 -15.68 -1.47 40.52
CA PRO A 287 -17.04 -1.67 41.05
C PRO A 287 -18.16 -1.13 40.15
N THR A 288 -17.83 -0.18 39.27
CA THR A 288 -18.78 0.42 38.33
C THR A 288 -18.94 -0.43 37.07
N ASN A 289 -17.99 -1.32 36.76
CA ASN A 289 -17.98 -2.09 35.53
C ASN A 289 -18.98 -3.26 35.55
N LYS A 290 -20.15 -3.04 34.95
CA LYS A 290 -21.20 -4.05 34.80
C LYS A 290 -21.27 -4.70 33.42
N TYR A 291 -20.63 -4.12 32.41
CA TYR A 291 -20.95 -4.43 31.01
C TYR A 291 -19.74 -4.77 30.14
N VAL A 292 -18.51 -4.52 30.59
CA VAL A 292 -17.29 -4.73 29.80
C VAL A 292 -16.38 -5.74 30.49
N GLN A 293 -15.72 -6.58 29.73
CA GLN A 293 -14.62 -7.43 30.17
C GLN A 293 -13.39 -7.10 29.33
N ALA A 294 -12.29 -6.77 30.00
CA ALA A 294 -11.00 -6.60 29.34
C ALA A 294 -10.20 -7.91 29.39
N PHE A 295 -9.39 -8.14 28.36
CA PHE A 295 -8.43 -9.24 28.33
C PHE A 295 -7.18 -8.82 27.56
N VAL A 296 -6.07 -9.50 27.86
CA VAL A 296 -4.87 -9.40 27.03
C VAL A 296 -4.99 -10.44 25.91
N PHE A 297 -4.82 -10.00 24.67
CA PHE A 297 -4.80 -10.85 23.49
C PHE A 297 -3.41 -10.83 22.88
N GLN A 298 -2.74 -11.98 22.78
CA GLN A 298 -1.53 -12.08 21.97
C GLN A 298 -1.97 -12.30 20.52
N ASP A 299 -1.47 -11.54 19.55
CA ASP A 299 -1.65 -11.81 18.10
C ASP A 299 -0.56 -12.83 17.63
N LYS A 300 -0.73 -13.47 16.46
CA LYS A 300 0.27 -14.33 15.80
C LYS A 300 1.55 -13.59 15.45
N ASP A 301 1.50 -12.27 15.45
CA ASP A 301 2.65 -11.39 15.34
C ASP A 301 3.49 -11.35 16.64
N GLY A 302 3.05 -12.02 17.71
CA GLY A 302 3.69 -12.06 19.03
C GLY A 302 3.36 -10.86 19.92
N VAL A 303 2.51 -9.94 19.44
CA VAL A 303 2.19 -8.66 20.08
C VAL A 303 0.99 -8.80 20.99
N TYR A 304 1.08 -8.27 22.21
CA TYR A 304 0.00 -8.25 23.19
C TYR A 304 -0.84 -6.98 23.07
N ARG A 305 -2.14 -7.17 22.85
CA ARG A 305 -3.16 -6.15 22.61
C ARG A 305 -4.21 -6.14 23.71
N LEU A 306 -4.86 -4.99 23.86
CA LEU A 306 -6.04 -4.86 24.70
C LEU A 306 -7.27 -5.36 23.92
N GLY A 307 -7.92 -6.39 24.44
CA GLY A 307 -9.23 -6.83 23.99
C GLY A 307 -10.31 -6.36 24.97
N LEU A 308 -11.42 -5.87 24.44
CA LEU A 308 -12.61 -5.50 25.20
C LEU A 308 -13.82 -6.26 24.64
N VAL A 309 -14.51 -7.01 25.48
CA VAL A 309 -15.74 -7.71 25.09
C VAL A 309 -16.91 -7.26 25.96
N ALA A 310 -18.08 -7.12 25.35
CA ALA A 310 -19.30 -6.85 26.10
C ALA A 310 -19.76 -8.12 26.83
N LYS A 311 -20.06 -8.01 28.13
CA LYS A 311 -20.48 -9.15 28.97
C LYS A 311 -21.90 -9.65 28.64
N ASN A 312 -22.78 -8.77 28.15
CA ASN A 312 -24.22 -9.06 28.08
C ASN A 312 -24.85 -8.87 26.68
N ASP A 313 -24.35 -7.94 25.86
CA ASP A 313 -24.89 -7.72 24.51
C ASP A 313 -23.76 -7.33 23.55
N ALA A 314 -23.46 -8.23 22.60
CA ALA A 314 -22.45 -8.03 21.58
C ALA A 314 -22.84 -6.99 20.52
N SER A 315 -24.09 -6.51 20.52
CA SER A 315 -24.62 -5.59 19.50
C SER A 315 -24.32 -4.12 19.79
N ILE A 316 -23.94 -3.78 21.03
CA ILE A 316 -23.65 -2.40 21.43
C ILE A 316 -22.15 -2.14 21.25
N PRO A 317 -21.76 -1.13 20.44
CA PRO A 317 -20.37 -0.87 20.17
C PRO A 317 -19.64 -0.33 21.40
N ILE A 318 -18.42 -0.84 21.60
CA ILE A 318 -17.48 -0.31 22.58
C ILE A 318 -16.60 0.71 21.86
N THR A 319 -16.51 1.92 22.41
CA THR A 319 -15.54 2.92 21.96
C THR A 319 -14.63 3.28 23.10
N VAL A 320 -13.36 3.53 22.77
CA VAL A 320 -12.33 3.87 23.73
C VAL A 320 -11.76 5.22 23.36
N SER A 321 -11.76 6.15 24.30
CA SER A 321 -11.11 7.44 24.17
C SER A 321 -10.18 7.67 25.34
N ASP A 322 -9.12 8.44 25.09
CA ASP A 322 -8.10 8.74 26.09
C ASP A 322 -7.96 10.26 26.17
N SER A 323 -8.03 10.79 27.39
CA SER A 323 -7.99 12.24 27.64
C SER A 323 -6.61 12.86 27.39
N SER A 324 -5.53 12.11 27.63
CA SER A 324 -4.15 12.60 27.42
C SER A 324 -3.62 12.27 26.01
N GLY A 325 -4.20 11.24 25.38
CA GLY A 325 -3.77 10.68 24.11
C GLY A 325 -2.50 9.82 24.20
N ALA A 326 -1.82 9.73 25.34
CA ALA A 326 -0.58 8.98 25.51
C ALA A 326 -0.78 7.47 25.30
N LEU A 327 -1.85 6.93 25.87
CA LEU A 327 -2.21 5.53 25.71
C LEU A 327 -2.79 5.24 24.32
N SER A 328 -3.56 6.18 23.75
CA SER A 328 -4.10 6.03 22.39
C SER A 328 -3.02 5.97 21.31
N LYS A 329 -1.85 6.60 21.53
CA LYS A 329 -0.71 6.50 20.61
C LYS A 329 -0.11 5.10 20.58
N ARG A 330 -0.10 4.41 21.74
CA ARG A 330 0.54 3.10 21.91
C ARG A 330 -0.38 1.92 21.63
N LEU A 331 -1.66 2.04 22.01
CA LEU A 331 -2.68 1.02 21.73
C LEU A 331 -3.40 1.24 20.39
N GLY A 332 -3.34 2.44 19.82
CA GLY A 332 -4.12 2.78 18.64
C GLY A 332 -5.62 2.88 18.92
N SER A 333 -6.43 2.88 17.87
CA SER A 333 -7.89 2.76 18.00
C SER A 333 -8.28 1.34 18.40
N VAL A 334 -9.41 1.23 19.06
CA VAL A 334 -10.05 -0.04 19.37
C VAL A 334 -11.15 -0.26 18.34
N SER A 335 -11.10 -1.36 17.60
CA SER A 335 -12.06 -1.65 16.53
C SER A 335 -12.49 -3.11 16.55
N SER A 336 -13.67 -3.39 16.01
CA SER A 336 -14.11 -4.77 15.84
C SER A 336 -13.34 -5.45 14.71
N ILE A 337 -13.27 -6.78 14.76
CA ILE A 337 -12.65 -7.59 13.70
C ILE A 337 -13.31 -7.30 12.34
N LEU A 338 -14.63 -7.13 12.29
CA LEU A 338 -15.35 -6.85 11.05
C LEU A 338 -15.07 -5.43 10.52
N GLU A 339 -14.94 -4.45 11.41
CA GLU A 339 -14.55 -3.09 11.02
C GLU A 339 -13.11 -3.05 10.48
N THR A 340 -12.21 -3.78 11.12
CA THR A 340 -10.83 -3.99 10.68
C THR A 340 -10.78 -4.60 9.28
N PHE A 341 -11.59 -5.64 9.08
CA PHE A 341 -11.77 -6.29 7.79
C PHE A 341 -12.30 -5.33 6.73
N ASP A 342 -13.38 -4.60 7.04
CA ASP A 342 -14.05 -3.69 6.11
C ASP A 342 -13.15 -2.50 5.74
N LYS A 343 -12.33 -1.99 6.67
CA LYS A 343 -11.31 -0.96 6.38
C LYS A 343 -10.28 -1.48 5.38
N GLY A 344 -9.75 -2.67 5.59
CA GLY A 344 -8.81 -3.30 4.65
C GLY A 344 -9.44 -3.53 3.28
N PHE A 345 -10.66 -4.09 3.25
CA PHE A 345 -11.42 -4.35 2.04
C PHE A 345 -11.71 -3.07 1.23
N ASN A 346 -12.12 -2.00 1.89
CA ASN A 346 -12.38 -0.71 1.26
C ASN A 346 -11.09 -0.09 0.70
N GLY A 347 -9.96 -0.25 1.39
CA GLY A 347 -8.65 0.18 0.89
C GLY A 347 -8.28 -0.51 -0.43
N VAL A 348 -8.39 -1.84 -0.49
CA VAL A 348 -8.14 -2.63 -1.71
C VAL A 348 -9.11 -2.22 -2.83
N SER A 349 -10.39 -2.03 -2.52
CA SER A 349 -11.40 -1.64 -3.51
C SER A 349 -11.17 -0.23 -4.08
N ALA A 350 -10.75 0.72 -3.23
CA ALA A 350 -10.38 2.06 -3.65
C ALA A 350 -9.11 2.05 -4.54
N ALA A 351 -8.12 1.24 -4.17
CA ALA A 351 -6.91 1.05 -4.96
C ALA A 351 -7.21 0.47 -6.34
N ARG A 352 -8.08 -0.54 -6.41
CA ARG A 352 -8.60 -1.12 -7.65
C ARG A 352 -9.24 -0.06 -8.57
N SER A 353 -10.11 0.79 -8.00
CA SER A 353 -10.70 1.91 -8.74
C SER A 353 -9.65 2.89 -9.30
N ARG A 354 -8.59 3.19 -8.53
CA ARG A 354 -7.48 4.03 -8.98
C ARG A 354 -6.67 3.40 -10.11
N ILE A 355 -6.48 2.08 -10.10
CA ILE A 355 -5.82 1.37 -11.21
C ILE A 355 -6.70 1.40 -12.46
N GLY A 356 -8.01 1.20 -12.32
CA GLY A 356 -8.97 1.32 -13.41
C GLY A 356 -8.94 2.70 -14.10
N THR A 357 -8.84 3.79 -13.33
CA THR A 357 -8.71 5.14 -13.92
C THR A 357 -7.37 5.34 -14.62
N GLN A 358 -6.27 4.80 -14.08
CA GLN A 358 -4.96 4.85 -14.75
C GLN A 358 -4.95 4.06 -16.06
N MET A 359 -5.63 2.90 -16.11
CA MET A 359 -5.75 2.09 -17.31
C MET A 359 -6.57 2.81 -18.40
N SER A 360 -7.68 3.47 -18.03
CA SER A 360 -8.45 4.32 -18.95
C SER A 360 -7.62 5.44 -19.56
N VAL A 361 -6.69 6.04 -18.79
CA VAL A 361 -5.78 7.07 -19.31
C VAL A 361 -4.85 6.51 -20.39
N ILE A 362 -4.38 5.27 -20.26
CA ILE A 362 -3.55 4.62 -21.31
C ILE A 362 -4.39 4.35 -22.56
N GLU A 363 -5.60 3.84 -22.40
CA GLU A 363 -6.51 3.58 -23.52
C GLU A 363 -6.84 4.85 -24.32
N ASP A 364 -7.02 5.99 -23.64
CA ASP A 364 -7.27 7.29 -24.30
C ASP A 364 -6.05 7.87 -25.03
N LEU A 365 -4.84 7.47 -24.62
CA LEU A 365 -3.57 7.98 -25.17
C LEU A 365 -3.03 7.12 -26.33
N LYS A 366 -3.29 5.81 -26.35
CA LYS A 366 -2.85 4.90 -27.43
C LYS A 366 -3.35 5.26 -28.84
N PRO A 367 -4.55 5.83 -29.05
CA PRO A 367 -5.04 6.21 -30.38
C PRO A 367 -4.57 7.59 -30.88
N GLN A 368 -3.83 8.37 -30.08
CA GLN A 368 -3.31 9.71 -30.45
C GLN A 368 -1.87 9.64 -30.96
#